data_AF-A0A518AJ02-F1
#
_entry.id   AF-A0A518AJ02-F1
#
_cell.length_a   1.000
_cell.length_b   1.000
_cell.length_c   1.000
_cell.angle_alpha   90.00
_cell.angle_beta   90.00
_cell.angle_gamma   90.00
#
_symmetry.space_group_name_H-M   'P 1'
#
loop_
_entity.id
_entity.type
_entity.pdbx_description
1 polymer ?
#
loop_
_entity_poly.entity_id
_entity_poly.type
_entity_poly.pdbx_seq_one_letter_code
_entity_poly.pdbx_strand_id
1 'polypeptide(L)'
;MSPKELTDQLASRTGIDTASVEKVLNALAAAAREGAAEGFLLPGLGRLQIIPGKVRKGINPFTGEETTLHAPAEVEFTLDPQAKQAMLDAWDPTQASDDSVTEPLPRVRLRPDLEDSILADAGVDASQNTNCQLGGTPDWIQQPEVPTCCSREMVFYGQLDSIGGPFMLLDVGMIYVFYCEQCYSTRSVLQFH
;
A
#
# COMPACT_ATOMS: atom_id res chain seq x y z
N MET A 1 9.64 7.21 22.51
CA MET A 1 9.72 6.35 23.70
C MET A 1 11.10 5.71 23.75
N SER A 2 11.84 5.88 24.84
CA SER A 2 13.16 5.29 25.09
C SER A 2 13.06 3.93 25.81
N PRO A 3 14.14 3.11 25.83
CA PRO A 3 14.13 1.83 26.57
C PRO A 3 13.79 2.00 28.05
N LYS A 4 14.29 3.05 28.69
CA LYS A 4 14.02 3.34 30.11
C LYS A 4 12.54 3.70 30.34
N GLU A 5 11.99 4.56 29.49
CA GLU A 5 10.57 4.94 29.55
C GLU A 5 9.65 3.73 29.39
N LEU A 6 10.01 2.78 28.51
CA LEU A 6 9.27 1.54 28.33
C LEU A 6 9.30 0.67 29.60
N THR A 7 10.48 0.48 30.19
CA THR A 7 10.62 -0.31 31.43
C THR A 7 9.80 0.30 32.57
N ASP A 8 9.85 1.63 32.74
CA ASP A 8 9.09 2.34 33.77
C ASP A 8 7.57 2.24 33.56
N GLN A 9 7.11 2.34 32.30
CA GLN A 9 5.70 2.14 31.97
C GLN A 9 5.22 0.71 32.25
N LEU A 10 6.03 -0.30 31.89
CA LEU A 10 5.70 -1.69 32.13
C LEU A 10 5.69 -2.02 33.63
N ALA A 11 6.66 -1.51 34.39
CA ALA A 11 6.70 -1.64 35.85
C ALA A 11 5.44 -1.05 36.49
N SER A 12 5.05 0.16 36.07
CA SER A 12 3.85 0.84 36.55
C SER A 12 2.55 0.08 36.23
N ARG A 13 2.44 -0.50 35.02
CA ARG A 13 1.24 -1.25 34.58
C ARG A 13 1.11 -2.63 35.21
N THR A 14 2.23 -3.27 35.53
CA THR A 14 2.26 -4.66 36.02
C THR A 14 2.46 -4.76 37.53
N GLY A 15 2.89 -3.68 38.19
CA GLY A 15 3.27 -3.68 39.60
C GLY A 15 4.59 -4.41 39.88
N ILE A 16 5.33 -4.79 38.84
CA ILE A 16 6.64 -5.45 38.93
C ILE A 16 7.72 -4.38 39.08
N ASP A 17 8.77 -4.68 39.85
CA ASP A 17 9.91 -3.76 39.97
C ASP A 17 10.65 -3.61 38.63
N THR A 18 11.21 -2.43 38.40
CA THR A 18 11.90 -2.06 37.15
C THR A 18 13.02 -3.04 36.79
N ALA A 19 13.75 -3.59 37.77
CA ALA A 19 14.85 -4.51 37.52
C ALA A 19 14.34 -5.88 37.05
N SER A 20 13.22 -6.36 37.58
CA SER A 20 12.58 -7.58 37.10
C SER A 20 11.98 -7.39 35.69
N VAL A 21 11.40 -6.24 35.39
CA VAL A 21 10.94 -5.92 34.02
C VAL A 21 12.10 -5.94 33.04
N GLU A 22 13.23 -5.32 33.38
CA GLU A 22 14.43 -5.33 32.55
C GLU A 22 14.94 -6.77 32.29
N LYS A 23 14.93 -7.64 33.31
CA LYS A 23 15.25 -9.07 33.13
C LYS A 23 14.30 -9.75 32.15
N VAL A 24 12.99 -9.50 32.25
CA VAL A 24 12.00 -10.08 31.34
C VAL A 24 12.22 -9.61 29.90
N LEU A 25 12.46 -8.31 29.68
CA LEU A 25 12.73 -7.76 28.34
C LEU A 25 14.01 -8.34 27.74
N ASN A 26 15.06 -8.51 28.54
CA ASN A 26 16.30 -9.13 28.10
C ASN A 26 16.12 -10.62 27.75
N ALA A 27 15.36 -11.36 28.56
CA ALA A 27 15.02 -12.76 28.28
C ALA A 27 14.15 -12.88 27.02
N LEU A 28 13.20 -11.97 26.83
CA LEU A 28 12.37 -11.89 25.63
C LEU A 28 13.22 -11.65 24.37
N ALA A 29 14.18 -10.72 24.44
CA ALA A 29 15.09 -10.44 23.34
C ALA A 29 15.99 -11.65 23.02
N ALA A 30 16.41 -12.41 24.03
CA ALA A 30 17.15 -13.66 23.83
C ALA A 30 16.28 -14.72 23.13
N ALA A 31 15.06 -14.95 23.63
CA ALA A 31 14.11 -15.88 23.03
C ALA A 31 13.77 -15.50 21.57
N ALA A 32 13.66 -14.20 21.27
CA ALA A 32 13.43 -13.73 19.91
C ALA A 32 14.61 -14.06 18.97
N ARG A 33 15.86 -13.90 19.42
CA ARG A 33 17.04 -14.24 18.63
C ARG A 33 17.17 -15.74 18.38
N GLU A 34 16.84 -16.55 19.37
CA GLU A 34 16.91 -18.02 19.28
C GLU A 34 15.76 -18.58 18.43
N GLY A 35 14.55 -18.06 18.58
CA GLY A 35 13.34 -18.53 17.90
C GLY A 35 13.09 -17.92 16.51
N ALA A 36 13.88 -16.93 16.07
CA ALA A 36 13.63 -16.22 14.80
C ALA A 36 13.63 -17.15 13.58
N ALA A 37 14.43 -18.22 13.58
CA ALA A 37 14.48 -19.19 12.47
C ALA A 37 13.18 -19.99 12.32
N GLU A 38 12.50 -20.30 13.43
CA GLU A 38 11.23 -21.05 13.45
C GLU A 38 10.01 -20.11 13.40
N GLY A 39 10.23 -18.81 13.57
CA GLY A 39 9.18 -17.79 13.65
C GLY A 39 8.78 -17.53 15.10
N PHE A 40 9.40 -16.52 15.70
CA PHE A 40 9.09 -16.06 17.05
C PHE A 40 7.80 -15.23 17.07
N LEU A 41 6.78 -15.71 17.77
CA LEU A 41 5.53 -14.99 17.96
C LEU A 41 5.60 -14.13 19.23
N LEU A 42 5.37 -12.82 19.07
CA LEU A 42 5.17 -11.89 20.17
C LEU A 42 3.67 -11.63 20.34
N PRO A 43 3.03 -12.19 21.38
CA PRO A 43 1.58 -12.11 21.56
C PRO A 43 1.08 -10.67 21.56
N GLY A 44 0.01 -10.40 20.80
CA GLY A 44 -0.61 -9.08 20.70
C GLY A 44 0.17 -8.05 19.88
N LEU A 45 1.29 -8.43 19.24
CA LEU A 45 2.07 -7.55 18.38
C LEU A 45 2.31 -8.14 17.00
N GLY A 46 2.88 -9.35 16.90
CA GLY A 46 3.23 -9.91 15.60
C GLY A 46 4.25 -11.03 15.65
N ARG A 47 4.79 -11.40 14.50
CA ARG A 47 5.73 -12.51 14.31
C ARG A 47 7.04 -12.03 13.70
N LEU A 48 8.17 -12.37 14.32
CA LEU A 48 9.52 -12.23 13.77
C LEU A 48 9.94 -13.55 13.12
N GLN A 49 10.27 -13.55 11.83
CA GLN A 49 10.67 -14.76 11.12
C GLN A 49 11.82 -14.51 10.14
N ILE A 50 12.62 -15.54 9.86
CA ILE A 50 13.62 -15.50 8.79
C ILE A 50 12.95 -15.94 7.49
N ILE A 51 12.96 -15.07 6.49
CA ILE A 51 12.56 -15.41 5.11
C ILE A 51 13.79 -15.89 4.35
N PRO A 52 13.74 -17.08 3.72
CA PRO A 52 14.82 -17.53 2.86
C PRO A 52 14.94 -16.63 1.63
N GLY A 53 16.17 -16.25 1.29
CA GLY A 53 16.45 -15.42 0.12
C GLY A 53 15.98 -16.08 -1.18
N LYS A 54 15.47 -15.27 -2.11
CA LYS A 54 15.00 -15.76 -3.41
C LYS A 54 16.14 -16.42 -4.19
N VAL A 55 15.86 -17.61 -4.70
CA VAL A 55 16.75 -18.36 -5.58
C VAL A 55 16.37 -18.07 -7.03
N ARG A 56 17.35 -17.65 -7.83
CA ARG A 56 17.15 -17.40 -9.27
C ARG A 56 18.27 -18.04 -10.09
N LYS A 57 17.91 -18.53 -11.28
CA LYS A 57 18.90 -18.95 -12.28
C LYS A 57 19.46 -17.72 -12.97
N GLY A 58 20.78 -17.71 -13.17
CA GLY A 58 21.48 -16.67 -13.91
C GLY A 58 22.62 -17.27 -14.71
N ILE A 59 23.16 -16.50 -15.64
CA ILE A 59 24.37 -16.88 -16.37
C ILE A 59 25.54 -16.21 -15.69
N ASN A 60 26.61 -16.96 -15.41
CA ASN A 60 27.84 -16.36 -14.93
C ASN A 60 28.44 -15.51 -16.06
N PRO A 61 28.55 -14.18 -15.90
CA PRO A 61 28.98 -13.29 -16.97
C PRO A 61 30.42 -13.53 -17.45
N PHE A 62 31.23 -14.28 -16.68
CA PHE A 62 32.61 -14.59 -17.02
C PHE A 62 32.79 -15.97 -17.66
N THR A 63 31.90 -16.94 -17.38
CA THR A 63 32.04 -18.32 -17.88
C THR A 63 30.94 -18.77 -18.84
N GLY A 64 29.82 -18.05 -18.91
CA GLY A 64 28.69 -18.38 -19.78
C GLY A 64 27.85 -19.58 -19.30
N GLU A 65 28.19 -20.18 -18.17
CA GLU A 65 27.46 -21.34 -17.62
C GLU A 65 26.26 -20.90 -16.77
N GLU A 66 25.23 -21.75 -16.74
CA GLU A 66 24.10 -21.57 -15.82
C GLU A 66 24.57 -21.73 -14.37
N THR A 67 24.31 -20.72 -13.55
CA THR A 67 24.57 -20.74 -12.11
C THR A 67 23.33 -20.36 -11.32
N THR A 68 23.23 -20.88 -10.11
CA THR A 68 22.14 -20.55 -9.20
C THR A 68 22.60 -19.42 -8.28
N LEU A 69 21.92 -18.28 -8.36
CA LEU A 69 22.16 -17.13 -7.50
C LEU A 69 21.23 -17.20 -6.31
N HIS A 70 21.82 -17.29 -5.13
CA HIS A 70 21.11 -17.29 -3.86
C HIS A 70 21.18 -15.88 -3.25
N ALA A 71 20.02 -15.25 -3.06
CA ALA A 71 19.97 -14.05 -2.22
C ALA A 71 20.18 -14.44 -0.75
N PRO A 72 20.74 -13.54 0.09
CA PRO A 72 20.80 -13.76 1.52
C PRO A 72 19.38 -13.86 2.12
N ALA A 73 19.25 -14.56 3.25
CA ALA A 73 18.02 -14.57 4.02
C ALA A 73 17.81 -13.22 4.72
N GLU A 74 16.55 -12.85 4.93
CA GLU A 74 16.15 -11.58 5.55
C GLU A 74 15.29 -11.84 6.79
N VAL A 75 15.29 -10.92 7.76
CA VAL A 75 14.39 -10.97 8.92
C VAL A 75 13.16 -10.13 8.61
N GLU A 76 11.99 -10.74 8.68
CA GLU A 76 10.70 -10.07 8.51
C GLU A 76 9.97 -9.97 9.86
N PHE A 77 9.35 -8.82 10.12
CA PHE A 77 8.37 -8.67 11.19
C PHE A 77 6.98 -8.46 10.61
N THR A 78 6.10 -9.43 10.83
CA THR A 78 4.71 -9.37 10.39
C THR A 78 3.83 -8.94 11.56
N LEU A 79 3.23 -7.76 11.45
CA LEU A 79 2.35 -7.19 12.47
C LEU A 79 1.01 -7.95 12.53
N ASP A 80 0.53 -8.21 13.73
CA ASP A 80 -0.79 -8.79 13.95
C ASP A 80 -1.89 -7.83 13.45
N PRO A 81 -2.92 -8.30 12.73
CA PRO A 81 -3.97 -7.43 12.21
C PRO A 81 -4.71 -6.63 13.28
N GLN A 82 -4.97 -7.21 14.46
CA GLN A 82 -5.64 -6.50 15.55
C GLN A 82 -4.74 -5.44 16.15
N ALA A 83 -3.46 -5.76 16.33
CA ALA A 83 -2.46 -4.79 16.78
C ALA A 83 -2.34 -3.60 15.80
N LYS A 84 -2.29 -3.90 14.49
CA LYS A 84 -2.29 -2.89 13.43
C LYS A 84 -3.50 -1.98 13.52
N GLN A 85 -4.70 -2.54 13.66
CA GLN A 85 -5.92 -1.75 13.72
C GLN A 85 -5.95 -0.88 14.98
N ALA A 86 -5.61 -1.43 16.15
CA ALA A 86 -5.58 -0.67 17.40
C ALA A 86 -4.59 0.51 17.35
N MET A 87 -3.44 0.32 16.69
CA MET A 87 -2.48 1.41 16.47
C MET A 87 -3.03 2.50 15.55
N LEU A 88 -3.75 2.12 14.50
CA LEU A 88 -4.39 3.06 13.59
C LEU A 88 -5.55 3.81 14.25
N ASP A 89 -6.34 3.15 15.10
CA ASP A 89 -7.45 3.78 15.82
C ASP A 89 -6.95 4.78 16.89
N ALA A 90 -5.78 4.51 17.48
CA ALA A 90 -5.13 5.41 18.44
C ALA A 90 -4.42 6.61 17.77
N TRP A 91 -4.19 6.54 16.46
CA TRP A 91 -3.58 7.63 15.69
C TRP A 91 -4.62 8.72 15.41
N ASP A 92 -4.31 9.95 15.80
CA ASP A 92 -5.15 11.10 15.48
C ASP A 92 -4.85 11.59 14.05
N PRO A 93 -5.78 11.42 13.09
CA PRO A 93 -5.56 11.85 11.71
C PRO A 93 -5.42 13.37 11.56
N THR A 94 -5.79 14.17 12.59
CA THR A 94 -5.61 15.62 12.57
C THR A 94 -4.18 16.07 12.88
N GLN A 95 -3.30 15.17 13.33
CA GLN A 95 -1.87 15.46 13.52
C GLN A 95 -1.07 15.50 12.21
N ALA A 96 -1.66 15.06 11.10
CA ALA A 96 -1.16 15.39 9.76
C ALA A 96 -1.66 16.79 9.38
N SER A 97 -1.08 17.81 10.00
CA SER A 97 -1.36 19.21 9.64
C SER A 97 -0.33 19.69 8.64
N ASP A 98 -0.62 19.45 7.36
CA ASP A 98 -0.40 20.49 6.38
C ASP A 98 -1.78 20.89 5.86
N ASP A 99 -2.39 21.89 6.49
CA ASP A 99 -3.60 22.59 6.00
C ASP A 99 -3.27 23.43 4.75
N SER A 100 -2.32 22.98 3.92
CA SER A 100 -2.21 23.50 2.58
C SER A 100 -3.46 23.01 1.85
N VAL A 101 -4.41 23.94 1.67
CA VAL A 101 -5.54 23.77 0.77
C VAL A 101 -4.94 23.37 -0.58
N THR A 102 -4.89 22.07 -0.82
CA THR A 102 -4.40 21.54 -2.07
C THR A 102 -5.51 21.88 -3.06
N GLU A 103 -5.28 22.88 -3.90
CA GLU A 103 -6.25 23.25 -4.92
C GLU A 103 -6.63 21.98 -5.70
N PRO A 104 -7.93 21.71 -5.89
CA PRO A 104 -8.36 20.48 -6.55
C PRO A 104 -7.76 20.44 -7.95
N LEU A 105 -7.19 19.29 -8.30
CA LEU A 105 -6.55 19.10 -9.60
C LEU A 105 -7.55 19.49 -10.70
N PRO A 106 -7.22 20.46 -11.59
CA PRO A 106 -8.11 20.83 -12.68
C PRO A 106 -8.31 19.63 -13.60
N ARG A 107 -9.40 19.65 -14.37
CA ARG A 107 -9.68 18.60 -15.35
C ARG A 107 -8.58 18.58 -16.43
N VAL A 108 -7.76 17.53 -16.44
CA VAL A 108 -6.74 17.26 -17.46
C VAL A 108 -7.21 16.06 -18.27
N ARG A 109 -7.56 16.26 -19.54
CA ARG A 109 -7.91 15.16 -20.44
C ARG A 109 -6.68 14.34 -20.80
N LEU A 110 -6.79 13.03 -20.70
CA LEU A 110 -5.76 12.09 -21.10
C LEU A 110 -6.09 11.56 -22.49
N ARG A 111 -5.13 11.63 -23.42
CA ARG A 111 -5.27 11.07 -24.77
C ARG A 111 -4.20 10.00 -24.99
N PRO A 112 -4.52 8.93 -25.73
CA PRO A 112 -3.52 7.96 -26.15
C PRO A 112 -2.41 8.65 -26.96
N ASP A 113 -1.18 8.21 -26.77
CA ASP A 113 -0.05 8.65 -27.60
C ASP A 113 -0.06 7.87 -28.92
N LEU A 114 -0.44 8.56 -30.00
CA LEU A 114 -0.63 7.94 -31.31
C LEU A 114 0.68 7.67 -32.06
N GLU A 115 1.82 8.11 -31.51
CA GLU A 115 3.14 7.73 -32.03
C GLU A 115 3.48 6.26 -31.66
N ASP A 116 2.71 5.63 -30.78
CA ASP A 116 2.84 4.21 -30.46
C ASP A 116 2.28 3.32 -31.58
N SER A 117 3.16 2.52 -32.19
CA SER A 117 2.81 1.59 -33.26
C SER A 117 1.75 0.56 -32.85
N ILE A 118 1.70 0.17 -31.57
CA ILE A 118 0.74 -0.82 -31.06
C ILE A 118 -0.67 -0.26 -31.11
N LEU A 119 -0.84 1.02 -30.75
CA LEU A 119 -2.13 1.69 -30.77
C LEU A 119 -2.61 1.93 -32.20
N ALA A 120 -1.70 2.37 -33.08
CA ALA A 120 -1.99 2.55 -34.50
C ALA A 120 -2.43 1.24 -35.18
N ASP A 121 -1.71 0.14 -34.94
CA ASP A 121 -2.02 -1.19 -35.49
C ASP A 121 -3.35 -1.74 -34.96
N ALA A 122 -3.72 -1.38 -33.73
CA ALA A 122 -4.98 -1.72 -33.10
C ALA A 122 -6.18 -0.87 -33.57
N GLY A 123 -5.95 0.09 -34.48
CA GLY A 123 -6.99 0.99 -34.98
C GLY A 123 -7.43 2.05 -33.97
N VAL A 124 -6.55 2.40 -33.02
CA VAL A 124 -6.74 3.55 -32.14
C VAL A 124 -6.23 4.80 -32.85
N ASP A 125 -7.08 5.80 -32.99
CA ASP A 125 -6.76 7.03 -33.71
C ASP A 125 -7.23 8.29 -32.98
N ALA A 126 -6.85 9.47 -33.51
CA ALA A 126 -7.18 10.77 -32.91
C ALA A 126 -8.68 11.09 -32.92
N SER A 127 -9.49 10.35 -33.67
CA SER A 127 -10.94 10.54 -33.75
C SER A 127 -11.68 9.87 -32.59
N GLN A 128 -11.03 8.94 -31.88
CA GLN A 128 -11.58 8.29 -30.70
C GLN A 128 -11.57 9.25 -29.51
N ASN A 129 -12.76 9.68 -29.12
CA ASN A 129 -12.95 10.55 -27.96
C ASN A 129 -13.06 9.68 -26.70
N THR A 130 -11.96 9.55 -25.96
CA THR A 130 -11.96 8.88 -24.66
C THR A 130 -12.33 9.87 -23.56
N ASN A 131 -13.06 9.43 -22.54
CA ASN A 131 -13.36 10.27 -21.37
C ASN A 131 -12.28 10.17 -20.27
N CYS A 132 -11.11 9.62 -20.58
CA CYS A 132 -9.99 9.55 -19.65
C CYS A 132 -9.59 10.96 -19.17
N GLN A 133 -9.48 11.15 -17.86
CA GLN A 133 -9.06 12.41 -17.27
C GLN A 133 -8.43 12.24 -15.89
N LEU A 134 -7.61 13.21 -15.51
CA LEU A 134 -7.23 13.48 -14.14
C LEU A 134 -7.98 14.72 -13.64
N GLY A 135 -8.34 14.75 -12.36
CA GLY A 135 -8.98 15.89 -11.73
C GLY A 135 -10.35 16.25 -12.31
N GLY A 136 -10.89 17.39 -11.85
CA GLY A 136 -12.24 17.84 -12.18
C GLY A 136 -13.33 16.99 -11.51
N THR A 137 -14.48 16.86 -12.18
CA THR A 137 -15.61 16.05 -11.70
C THR A 137 -15.71 14.75 -12.49
N PRO A 138 -16.05 13.62 -11.84
CA PRO A 138 -16.28 12.35 -12.53
C PRO A 138 -17.49 12.43 -13.48
N ASP A 139 -17.32 11.87 -14.68
CA ASP A 139 -18.43 11.62 -15.61
C ASP A 139 -19.03 10.23 -15.31
N TRP A 140 -20.06 10.18 -14.47
CA TRP A 140 -20.71 8.93 -14.05
C TRP A 140 -21.44 8.23 -15.20
N ILE A 141 -21.26 6.91 -15.32
CA ILE A 141 -22.04 6.06 -16.23
C ILE A 141 -23.40 5.73 -15.60
N GLN A 142 -23.37 5.30 -14.34
CA GLN A 142 -24.56 4.92 -13.58
C GLN A 142 -24.92 6.03 -12.58
N GLN A 143 -24.96 5.72 -11.30
CA GLN A 143 -25.18 6.70 -10.24
C GLN A 143 -23.85 7.11 -9.60
N PRO A 144 -23.78 8.30 -8.96
CA PRO A 144 -22.60 8.69 -8.19
C PRO A 144 -22.28 7.66 -7.10
N GLU A 145 -21.04 7.16 -7.11
CA GLU A 145 -20.56 6.17 -6.15
C GLU A 145 -19.21 6.61 -5.60
N VAL A 146 -19.25 7.64 -4.73
CA VAL A 146 -18.05 8.16 -4.09
C VAL A 146 -17.72 7.31 -2.85
N PRO A 147 -16.57 6.62 -2.79
CA PRO A 147 -16.22 5.82 -1.63
C PRO A 147 -15.96 6.69 -0.39
N THR A 148 -16.19 6.12 0.80
CA THR A 148 -15.91 6.78 2.07
C THR A 148 -14.68 6.17 2.77
N CYS A 149 -13.81 7.03 3.32
CA CYS A 149 -12.63 6.65 4.09
C CYS A 149 -12.42 7.67 5.21
N CYS A 150 -11.98 7.23 6.40
CA CYS A 150 -11.78 8.09 7.57
C CYS A 150 -13.00 8.99 7.88
N SER A 151 -14.21 8.42 7.74
CA SER A 151 -15.49 9.10 7.98
C SER A 151 -15.77 10.33 7.09
N ARG A 152 -15.10 10.44 5.93
CA ARG A 152 -15.36 11.45 4.90
C ARG A 152 -15.47 10.81 3.52
N GLU A 153 -16.08 11.51 2.57
CA GLU A 153 -16.03 11.15 1.16
C GLU A 153 -14.59 11.29 0.65
N MET A 154 -14.15 10.33 -0.17
CA MET A 154 -12.83 10.38 -0.79
C MET A 154 -12.80 11.37 -1.96
N VAL A 155 -11.62 11.91 -2.25
CA VAL A 155 -11.42 12.88 -3.33
C VAL A 155 -11.24 12.16 -4.66
N PHE A 156 -11.96 12.60 -5.68
CA PHE A 156 -11.81 12.11 -7.04
C PHE A 156 -10.47 12.54 -7.61
N TYR A 157 -9.68 11.57 -8.08
CA TYR A 157 -8.37 11.81 -8.69
C TYR A 157 -8.42 11.74 -10.21
N GLY A 158 -9.25 10.86 -10.77
CA GLY A 158 -9.34 10.68 -12.21
C GLY A 158 -10.23 9.50 -12.61
N GLN A 159 -10.52 9.40 -13.90
CA GLN A 159 -11.25 8.28 -14.47
C GLN A 159 -10.54 7.75 -15.71
N LEU A 160 -10.68 6.45 -15.95
CA LEU A 160 -10.10 5.71 -17.05
C LEU A 160 -11.23 5.06 -17.84
N ASP A 161 -11.36 5.50 -19.09
CA ASP A 161 -12.31 5.00 -20.07
C ASP A 161 -11.63 3.98 -20.99
N SER A 162 -12.45 3.28 -21.77
CA SER A 162 -12.00 2.52 -22.93
C SER A 162 -11.30 3.45 -23.93
N ILE A 163 -10.15 3.00 -24.45
CA ILE A 163 -9.35 3.79 -25.40
C ILE A 163 -9.62 3.42 -26.86
N GLY A 164 -10.60 2.55 -27.12
CA GLY A 164 -11.03 2.14 -28.46
C GLY A 164 -10.32 0.90 -28.99
N GLY A 165 -10.71 0.46 -30.19
CA GLY A 165 -10.21 -0.75 -30.82
C GLY A 165 -10.45 -2.01 -29.95
N PRO A 166 -9.45 -2.89 -29.77
CA PRO A 166 -9.55 -4.07 -28.91
C PRO A 166 -9.44 -3.76 -27.41
N PHE A 167 -9.18 -2.49 -27.03
CA PHE A 167 -8.90 -2.10 -25.65
C PHE A 167 -10.15 -1.53 -24.96
N MET A 168 -11.21 -2.34 -24.93
CA MET A 168 -12.45 -2.00 -24.24
C MET A 168 -12.46 -2.57 -22.82
N LEU A 169 -12.83 -1.73 -21.86
CA LEU A 169 -13.10 -2.16 -20.48
C LEU A 169 -14.52 -2.72 -20.42
N LEU A 170 -14.70 -4.03 -20.49
CA LEU A 170 -16.03 -4.68 -20.47
C LEU A 170 -16.97 -4.05 -21.54
N ASP A 171 -18.26 -3.89 -21.20
CA ASP A 171 -19.29 -3.25 -22.03
C ASP A 171 -19.31 -1.72 -21.78
N VAL A 172 -18.29 -1.01 -22.28
CA VAL A 172 -18.14 0.46 -22.11
C VAL A 172 -18.00 0.85 -20.64
N GLY A 173 -17.02 0.25 -19.97
CA GLY A 173 -16.72 0.46 -18.57
C GLY A 173 -15.81 1.66 -18.31
N MET A 174 -16.02 2.28 -17.14
CA MET A 174 -15.25 3.38 -16.59
C MET A 174 -14.71 3.01 -15.22
N ILE A 175 -13.42 3.19 -15.00
CA ILE A 175 -12.80 3.09 -13.69
C ILE A 175 -12.63 4.50 -13.12
N TYR A 176 -13.22 4.76 -11.96
CA TYR A 176 -13.02 5.99 -11.20
C TYR A 176 -12.01 5.74 -10.08
N VAL A 177 -11.05 6.64 -9.91
CA VAL A 177 -9.97 6.53 -8.92
C VAL A 177 -10.12 7.63 -7.89
N PHE A 178 -10.05 7.25 -6.62
CA PHE A 178 -10.19 8.13 -5.47
C PHE A 178 -9.03 7.96 -4.50
N TYR A 179 -8.71 9.03 -3.76
CA TYR A 179 -7.78 8.97 -2.64
C TYR A 179 -8.37 9.65 -1.39
N CYS A 180 -7.94 9.19 -0.22
CA CYS A 180 -8.28 9.79 1.05
C CYS A 180 -7.23 10.85 1.41
N GLU A 181 -7.64 12.09 1.66
CA GLU A 181 -6.71 13.15 2.06
C GLU A 181 -6.12 12.97 3.47
N GLN A 182 -6.72 12.11 4.30
CA GLN A 182 -6.24 11.89 5.68
C GLN A 182 -5.23 10.75 5.77
N CYS A 183 -5.52 9.61 5.16
CA CYS A 183 -4.69 8.41 5.27
C CYS A 183 -4.00 8.02 3.97
N TYR A 184 -4.21 8.78 2.89
CA TYR A 184 -3.63 8.57 1.56
C TYR A 184 -3.93 7.20 0.94
N SER A 185 -4.87 6.45 1.51
CA SER A 185 -5.37 5.22 0.90
C SER A 185 -6.11 5.53 -0.39
N THR A 186 -6.03 4.63 -1.35
CA THR A 186 -6.71 4.75 -2.64
C THR A 186 -7.85 3.73 -2.72
N ARG A 187 -8.88 4.08 -3.48
CA ARG A 187 -9.96 3.17 -3.87
C ARG A 187 -10.33 3.43 -5.31
N SER A 188 -10.73 2.38 -6.01
CA SER A 188 -11.30 2.48 -7.34
C SER A 188 -12.71 1.91 -7.39
N VAL A 189 -13.54 2.50 -8.23
CA VAL A 189 -14.91 2.07 -8.52
C VAL A 189 -14.99 1.79 -10.01
N LEU A 190 -15.56 0.64 -10.38
CA LEU A 190 -15.79 0.27 -11.78
C LEU A 190 -17.30 0.34 -12.05
N GLN A 191 -17.69 1.12 -13.05
CA GLN A 191 -19.07 1.12 -13.59
C GLN A 191 -19.03 0.72 -15.06
N PHE A 192 -20.08 0.08 -15.54
CA PHE A 192 -20.25 -0.33 -16.95
C PHE A 192 -21.75 -0.41 -17.27
N HIS A 193 -22.11 -0.46 -18.56
CA HIS A 193 -23.50 -0.56 -19.01
C HIS A 193 -24.03 -2.00 -18.94
#